data_AF-A0A3C1VHS9-F1
#
_entry.id   AF-A0A3C1VHS9-F1
#
_cell.length_a   1.000
_cell.length_b   1.000
_cell.length_c   1.000
_cell.angle_alpha   90.00
_cell.angle_beta   90.00
_cell.angle_gamma   90.00
#
_symmetry.space_group_name_H-M   'P 1'
#
loop_
_entity.id
_entity.type
_entity.pdbx_description
1 polymer ?
#
loop_
_entity_poly.entity_id
_entity_poly.type
_entity_poly.pdbx_seq_one_letter_code
_entity_poly.pdbx_strand_id
1 'polypeptide(L)' 'MPIRLTDFETLRDWTCFDADTGKDLAVEVREYFIPDFSNWKDHDAFESAFARLKKNLEAENSKKP' A
#
# COMPACT_ATOMS: atom_id res chain seq x y z
N MET A 1 -6.82 11.78 -9.66
CA MET A 1 -7.00 10.54 -8.85
C MET A 1 -5.62 9.97 -8.56
N PRO A 2 -5.37 9.42 -7.37
CA PRO A 2 -4.11 8.74 -7.11
C PRO A 2 -3.98 7.53 -8.06
N ILE A 3 -2.83 7.43 -8.72
CA ILE A 3 -2.51 6.35 -9.66
C ILE A 3 -1.38 5.54 -9.03
N ARG A 4 -1.56 4.22 -8.97
CA ARG A 4 -0.54 3.27 -8.56
C ARG A 4 0.46 3.07 -9.70
N LEU A 5 1.77 3.19 -9.42
CA LEU A 5 2.84 2.99 -10.42
C LEU A 5 3.11 1.51 -10.73
N THR A 6 3.01 0.64 -9.71
CA THR A 6 3.20 -0.81 -9.84
C THR A 6 2.42 -1.57 -8.76
N ASP A 7 2.21 -2.87 -8.92
CA ASP A 7 1.51 -3.67 -7.92
C ASP A 7 2.26 -3.82 -6.58
N PHE A 8 1.53 -4.26 -5.55
CA PHE A 8 2.11 -4.39 -4.21
C PHE A 8 3.16 -5.50 -4.14
N GLU A 9 3.04 -6.56 -4.94
CA GLU A 9 4.01 -7.65 -4.93
C GLU A 9 5.36 -7.17 -5.44
N THR A 10 5.38 -6.40 -6.53
CA THR A 10 6.58 -5.73 -7.04
C THR A 10 7.19 -4.79 -6.00
N LEU A 11 6.37 -4.00 -5.29
CA LEU A 11 6.84 -3.11 -4.23
C LEU A 11 7.34 -3.85 -2.98
N ARG A 12 6.72 -4.98 -2.63
CA ARG A 12 7.13 -5.81 -1.50
C ARG A 12 8.52 -6.40 -1.74
N ASP A 13 8.79 -6.85 -2.96
CA ASP A 13 10.04 -7.55 -3.27
C ASP A 13 11.20 -6.57 -3.59
N TRP A 14 10.91 -5.27 -3.72
CA TRP A 14 11.91 -4.24 -3.97
C TRP A 14 12.79 -3.94 -2.74
N THR A 15 14.10 -3.78 -2.91
CA THR A 15 15.03 -3.41 -1.84
C THR A 15 15.87 -2.20 -2.25
N CYS A 16 16.03 -1.23 -1.35
CA CYS A 16 16.83 -0.04 -1.58
C CYS A 16 17.53 0.38 -0.29
N PHE A 17 18.62 -0.31 0.05
CA PHE A 17 19.39 0.00 1.24
C PHE A 17 20.25 1.26 1.02
N ASP A 18 20.01 2.28 1.83
CA ASP A 18 20.81 3.48 1.92
C ASP A 18 21.86 3.30 3.03
N ALA A 19 23.13 3.18 2.62
CA ALA A 19 24.25 2.97 3.53
C ALA A 19 24.57 4.21 4.38
N ASP A 20 24.19 5.41 3.95
CA ASP A 20 24.48 6.65 4.67
C ASP A 20 23.53 6.83 5.87
N THR A 21 22.27 6.40 5.72
CA THR A 21 21.26 6.48 6.78
C THR A 21 21.01 5.15 7.50
N GLY A 22 21.51 4.04 6.96
CA GLY A 22 21.29 2.69 7.47
C GLY A 22 19.84 2.18 7.30
N LYS A 23 19.06 2.82 6.44
CA LYS A 23 17.64 2.52 6.21
C LYS A 23 17.43 1.80 4.89
N ASP A 24 16.41 0.95 4.84
CA ASP A 24 15.88 0.47 3.57
C ASP A 24 14.76 1.41 3.10
N LEU A 25 15.07 2.27 2.13
CA LEU A 25 14.13 3.23 1.56
C LEU A 25 12.94 2.53 0.89
N ALA A 26 13.10 1.26 0.48
CA ALA A 26 11.96 0.51 -0.04
C ALA A 26 10.90 0.26 1.04
N VAL A 27 11.27 0.23 2.33
CA VAL A 27 10.29 0.15 3.43
C VAL A 27 9.46 1.42 3.48
N GLU A 28 10.10 2.59 3.42
CA GLU A 28 9.41 3.88 3.43
C GLU A 28 8.46 4.01 2.23
N VAL A 29 8.88 3.59 1.02
CA VAL A 29 8.02 3.66 -0.16
C VAL A 29 6.77 2.77 -0.05
N ARG A 30 6.85 1.61 0.62
CA ARG A 30 5.69 0.72 0.82
C ARG A 30 4.61 1.37 1.70
N GLU A 31 4.97 2.30 2.58
CA GLU A 31 4.01 3.05 3.40
C GLU A 31 3.10 3.96 2.56
N TYR A 32 3.58 4.40 1.40
CA TYR A 32 2.82 5.22 0.45
C TYR A 32 2.02 4.40 -0.57
N PHE A 33 1.98 3.07 -0.43
CA PHE A 33 1.21 2.24 -1.35
C PHE A 33 -0.29 2.57 -1.27
N ILE A 34 -0.87 2.91 -2.41
CA ILE A 34 -2.31 3.11 -2.55
C ILE A 34 -2.87 1.91 -3.32
N PRO A 35 -3.94 1.24 -2.82
CA PRO A 35 -4.64 0.21 -3.57
C PRO A 35 -5.12 0.71 -4.93
N ASP A 36 -5.26 -0.19 -5.90
CA ASP A 36 -5.73 0.17 -7.23
C ASP A 36 -7.23 0.52 -7.19
N PHE A 37 -7.54 1.79 -7.46
CA PHE A 37 -8.89 2.32 -7.61
C PHE A 37 -9.17 2.78 -9.05
N SER A 38 -8.41 2.33 -10.04
CA SER A 38 -8.61 2.72 -11.43
C SER A 38 -10.00 2.32 -11.97
N ASN A 39 -10.56 1.20 -11.51
CA ASN A 39 -11.90 0.71 -11.85
C ASN A 39 -13.00 1.19 -10.88
N TRP A 40 -12.85 2.35 -10.23
CA TRP A 40 -13.80 2.84 -9.20
C TRP A 40 -15.26 3.02 -9.65
N LYS A 41 -15.53 3.05 -10.96
CA LYS A 41 -16.90 3.15 -11.50
C LYS A 41 -17.65 1.83 -11.46
N ASP A 42 -16.94 0.72 -11.37
CA ASP A 42 -17.51 -0.59 -11.08
C ASP A 42 -17.77 -0.66 -9.58
N HIS A 43 -19.06 -0.74 -9.22
CA HIS A 43 -19.51 -0.72 -7.84
C HIS A 43 -18.90 -1.87 -7.02
N ASP A 44 -18.92 -3.08 -7.56
CA ASP A 44 -18.48 -4.28 -6.87
C ASP A 44 -16.96 -4.28 -6.69
N ALA A 45 -16.23 -3.84 -7.72
CA ALA A 45 -14.77 -3.70 -7.65
C ALA A 45 -14.36 -2.65 -6.60
N PHE A 46 -15.07 -1.52 -6.54
CA PHE A 46 -14.80 -0.48 -5.55
C PHE A 46 -15.10 -0.94 -4.13
N GLU A 47 -16.27 -1.54 -3.89
CA GLU A 47 -16.68 -2.08 -2.57
C GLU A 47 -15.64 -3.08 -2.05
N SER A 48 -15.23 -4.04 -2.88
CA SER A 48 -14.22 -5.04 -2.53
C SER A 48 -12.87 -4.42 -2.15
N ALA A 49 -12.38 -3.46 -2.96
CA ALA A 49 -11.12 -2.77 -2.69
C ALA A 49 -11.19 -1.92 -1.42
N PHE A 50 -12.32 -1.24 -1.19
CA PHE A 50 -12.56 -0.41 -0.01
C PHE A 50 -12.66 -1.24 1.27
N ALA A 51 -13.41 -2.35 1.25
CA ALA A 51 -13.52 -3.26 2.39
C ALA A 51 -12.16 -3.82 2.81
N ARG A 52 -11.30 -4.18 1.84
CA ARG A 52 -9.93 -4.61 2.10
C ARG A 52 -9.09 -3.51 2.75
N LEU A 53 -9.17 -2.28 2.24
CA LEU A 53 -8.47 -1.13 2.81
C LEU A 53 -8.89 -0.89 4.26
N LYS A 54 -10.21 -0.84 4.52
CA LYS A 54 -10.75 -0.65 5.87
C LYS A 54 -10.24 -1.71 6.85
N LYS A 55 -10.32 -2.99 6.48
CA LYS A 55 -9.83 -4.10 7.31
C LYS A 55 -8.35 -3.96 7.65
N ASN A 56 -7.52 -3.58 6.67
CA ASN A 56 -6.09 -3.40 6.89
C ASN A 56 -5.82 -2.23 7.86
N LEU A 57 -6.52 -1.11 7.71
CA LEU A 57 -6.39 0.06 8.61
C LEU A 57 -6.82 -0.26 10.04
N GLU A 58 -7.92 -1.00 10.23
CA GLU A 58 -8.39 -1.43 11.55
C GLU A 58 -7.39 -2.38 12.23
N ALA A 59 -6.78 -3.28 11.47
CA ALA A 59 -5.74 -4.19 11.96
C ALA A 59 -4.48 -3.43 12.39
N GLU A 60 -4.04 -2.43 11.63
CA GLU A 60 -2.90 -1.57 12.00
C GLU A 60 -3.21 -0.71 13.23
N ASN A 61 -4.42 -0.14 13.32
CA ASN A 61 -4.81 0.65 14.49
C ASN A 61 -4.86 -0.19 15.77
N SER A 62 -5.20 -1.47 15.65
CA SER A 62 -5.22 -2.44 16.76
C SER A 62 -3.83 -2.91 17.19
N LYS A 63 -2.78 -2.68 16.37
CA LYS A 63 -1.38 -3.00 16.69
C LYS A 63 -0.66 -1.86 17.41
N LYS A 64 -1.25 -0.65 17.47
CA LYS A 64 -0.69 0.45 18.26
C LYS A 64 -0.85 0.13 19.76
N PRO A 65 0.23 0.20 20.55
CA PRO A 65 0.16 0.05 22.01
C PRO A 65 -0.61 1.19 22.68
#